data_AF-A0A966PHR1-F1
#
_entry.id   AF-A0A966PHR1-F1
#
_cell.length_a   1.000
_cell.length_b   1.000
_cell.length_c   1.000
_cell.angle_alpha   90.00
_cell.angle_beta   90.00
_cell.angle_gamma   90.00
#
_symmetry.space_group_name_H-M   'P 1'
#
loop_
_entity.id
_entity.type
_entity.pdbx_description
1 polymer ?
#
loop_
_entity_poly.entity_id
_entity_poly.type
_entity_poly.pdbx_seq_one_letter_code
_entity_poly.pdbx_strand_id
1 'polypeptide(L)'
;RAFIEAFVNTRFEPAGMTDDPDIRMASSIVDYLFRRLAVEYLTTDERAELGIYTREERMQPTLPGVEESITQTTQGTDVFADPKTIPSASDLVAQIDAGTYSSPPSHGATKAAGTGMICSSCGSANMQRAGACYVCGDCGSSSGCS
;
A
#
# COMPACT_ATOMS: atom_id res chain seq x y z
N ARG A 1 7.94 -36.24 -19.45
CA ARG A 1 7.89 -34.87 -20.01
C ARG A 1 6.62 -34.60 -20.83
N ALA A 2 6.37 -35.22 -21.99
CA ALA A 2 5.23 -34.90 -22.87
C ALA A 2 3.84 -34.83 -22.17
N PHE A 3 3.54 -35.77 -21.25
CA PHE A 3 2.27 -35.72 -20.51
C PHE A 3 2.18 -34.55 -19.52
N ILE A 4 3.30 -34.15 -18.91
CA ILE A 4 3.35 -32.99 -18.01
C ILE A 4 3.03 -31.73 -18.82
N GLU A 5 3.69 -31.55 -19.95
CA GLU A 5 3.46 -30.39 -20.84
C GLU A 5 2.02 -30.32 -21.34
N ALA A 6 1.41 -31.47 -21.65
CA ALA A 6 0.05 -31.52 -22.18
C ALA A 6 -1.03 -31.19 -21.13
N PHE A 7 -0.77 -31.48 -19.85
CA PHE A 7 -1.79 -31.43 -18.81
C PHE A 7 -1.56 -30.37 -17.73
N VAL A 8 -0.36 -29.80 -17.64
CA VAL A 8 -0.12 -28.60 -16.83
C VAL A 8 -0.97 -27.44 -17.36
N ASN A 9 -1.50 -26.64 -16.44
CA ASN A 9 -2.39 -25.51 -16.68
C ASN A 9 -3.74 -25.87 -17.30
N THR A 10 -4.11 -27.14 -17.31
CA THR A 10 -5.48 -27.54 -17.65
C THR A 10 -6.45 -27.11 -16.53
N ARG A 11 -7.69 -26.83 -16.92
CA ARG A 11 -8.70 -26.27 -16.02
C ARG A 11 -9.94 -27.14 -16.00
N PHE A 12 -10.26 -27.66 -14.81
CA PHE A 12 -11.45 -28.43 -14.52
C PHE A 12 -11.85 -28.16 -13.07
N GLU A 13 -13.13 -28.25 -12.75
CA GLU A 13 -13.58 -28.20 -11.36
C GLU A 13 -13.33 -29.57 -10.68
N PRO A 14 -12.96 -29.61 -9.38
CA PRO A 14 -12.70 -28.49 -8.48
C PRO A 14 -11.32 -27.85 -8.69
N ALA A 15 -11.25 -26.53 -8.49
CA ALA A 15 -10.03 -25.74 -8.50
C ALA A 15 -9.91 -24.97 -7.18
N GLY A 16 -8.69 -24.69 -6.74
CA GLY A 16 -8.47 -23.91 -5.53
C GLY A 16 -7.17 -24.20 -4.81
N MET A 17 -7.22 -23.96 -3.50
CA MET A 17 -6.10 -24.07 -2.58
C MET A 17 -5.76 -25.53 -2.30
N THR A 18 -4.46 -25.83 -2.20
CA THR A 18 -3.95 -27.13 -1.78
C THR A 18 -3.11 -26.99 -0.51
N ASP A 19 -2.89 -28.12 0.16
CA ASP A 19 -2.02 -28.21 1.33
C ASP A 19 -0.52 -28.34 0.96
N ASP A 20 -0.19 -28.47 -0.33
CA ASP A 20 1.19 -28.58 -0.80
C ASP A 20 1.89 -27.20 -0.73
N PRO A 21 3.03 -27.07 -0.01
CA PRO A 21 3.77 -25.80 0.06
C PRO A 21 4.36 -25.36 -1.29
N ASP A 22 4.66 -26.31 -2.18
CA ASP A 22 5.23 -26.05 -3.50
C ASP A 22 4.17 -25.73 -4.53
N ILE A 23 2.95 -26.24 -4.38
CA ILE A 23 1.85 -26.06 -5.35
C ILE A 23 0.59 -25.59 -4.62
N ARG A 24 0.67 -24.41 -4.00
CA ARG A 24 -0.39 -23.86 -3.13
C ARG A 24 -1.75 -23.67 -3.83
N MET A 25 -1.75 -23.39 -5.13
CA MET A 25 -2.95 -23.14 -5.94
C MET A 25 -2.91 -23.98 -7.20
N ALA A 26 -4.00 -24.68 -7.51
CA ALA A 26 -4.16 -25.47 -8.72
C ALA A 26 -5.46 -25.15 -9.45
N SER A 27 -5.43 -25.15 -10.79
CA SER A 27 -6.61 -24.89 -11.63
C SER A 27 -7.48 -26.12 -11.88
N SER A 28 -7.02 -27.29 -11.45
CA SER A 28 -7.68 -28.59 -11.53
C SER A 28 -6.95 -29.61 -10.66
N ILE A 29 -7.62 -30.71 -10.30
CA ILE A 29 -6.96 -31.92 -9.79
C ILE A 29 -5.92 -32.49 -10.77
N VAL A 30 -6.20 -32.46 -12.08
CA VAL A 30 -5.28 -33.00 -13.09
C VAL A 30 -4.03 -32.12 -13.18
N ASP A 31 -4.23 -30.80 -13.22
CA ASP A 31 -3.14 -29.81 -13.17
C ASP A 31 -2.27 -30.00 -11.92
N TYR A 32 -2.87 -30.18 -10.75
CA TYR A 32 -2.13 -30.46 -9.52
C TYR A 32 -1.25 -31.71 -9.63
N LEU A 33 -1.80 -32.83 -10.12
CA LEU A 33 -1.05 -34.08 -10.26
C LEU A 33 0.14 -33.90 -11.20
N PHE A 34 -0.06 -33.27 -12.37
CA PHE A 34 1.03 -33.09 -13.33
C PHE A 34 2.04 -32.03 -12.90
N ARG A 35 1.65 -31.01 -12.14
CA ARG A 35 2.60 -30.10 -11.48
C ARG A 35 3.41 -30.81 -10.40
N ARG A 36 2.80 -31.72 -9.63
CA ARG A 36 3.52 -32.51 -8.62
C ARG A 36 4.51 -33.47 -9.27
N LEU A 37 4.10 -34.13 -10.35
CA LEU A 37 5.01 -34.94 -11.17
C LEU A 37 6.12 -34.09 -11.81
N ALA A 38 5.84 -32.84 -12.19
CA ALA A 38 6.88 -31.93 -12.65
C ALA A 38 7.92 -31.68 -11.56
N VAL A 39 7.48 -31.34 -10.34
CA VAL A 39 8.37 -31.12 -9.18
C VAL A 39 9.21 -32.37 -8.88
N GLU A 40 8.63 -33.56 -8.95
CA GLU A 40 9.33 -34.81 -8.61
C GLU A 40 10.30 -35.31 -9.69
N TYR A 41 9.99 -35.12 -10.98
CA TYR A 41 10.69 -35.79 -12.08
C TYR A 41 11.39 -34.86 -13.08
N LEU A 42 11.09 -33.56 -13.10
CA LEU A 42 11.76 -32.60 -13.99
C LEU A 42 12.86 -31.83 -13.27
N THR A 43 13.87 -31.44 -14.05
CA THR A 43 14.94 -30.55 -13.59
C THR A 43 14.42 -29.12 -13.36
N THR A 44 15.17 -28.31 -12.61
CA THR A 44 14.83 -26.91 -12.31
C THR A 44 14.51 -26.11 -13.57
N ASP A 45 15.34 -26.27 -14.61
CA ASP A 45 15.24 -25.50 -15.85
C ASP A 45 14.00 -25.92 -16.66
N GLU A 46 13.73 -27.23 -16.75
CA GLU A 46 12.53 -27.75 -17.43
C GLU A 46 11.24 -27.34 -16.70
N ARG A 47 11.24 -27.27 -15.38
CA ARG A 47 10.08 -26.77 -14.61
C ARG A 47 9.89 -25.27 -14.81
N ALA A 48 10.98 -24.51 -14.89
CA ALA A 48 10.94 -23.07 -15.15
C ALA A 48 10.34 -22.75 -16.53
N GLU A 49 10.63 -23.57 -17.56
CA GLU A 49 9.97 -23.47 -18.88
C GLU A 49 8.44 -23.58 -18.78
N LEU A 50 7.93 -24.36 -17.83
CA LEU A 50 6.50 -24.56 -17.58
C LEU A 50 5.92 -23.58 -16.56
N GLY A 51 6.74 -22.65 -16.03
CA GLY A 51 6.34 -21.71 -14.98
C GLY A 51 6.06 -22.37 -13.64
N ILE A 52 6.58 -23.57 -13.40
CA ILE A 52 6.43 -24.31 -12.15
C ILE A 52 7.68 -24.06 -11.31
N TYR A 53 7.50 -23.43 -10.15
CA TYR A 53 8.58 -23.15 -9.22
C TYR A 53 8.21 -23.67 -7.83
N THR A 54 9.14 -24.33 -7.16
CA THR A 54 8.98 -24.74 -5.76
C THR A 54 9.00 -23.52 -4.85
N ARG A 55 8.70 -23.73 -3.56
CA ARG A 55 8.75 -22.65 -2.58
C ARG A 55 10.15 -22.01 -2.52
N GLU A 56 11.20 -22.81 -2.51
CA GLU A 56 12.59 -22.36 -2.39
C GLU A 56 13.03 -21.57 -3.61
N GLU A 57 12.69 -22.04 -4.82
CA GLU A 57 13.02 -21.38 -6.08
C GLU A 57 12.36 -20.00 -6.19
N ARG A 58 11.15 -19.84 -5.64
CA ARG A 58 10.46 -18.53 -5.57
C ARG A 58 11.04 -17.58 -4.54
N MET A 59 11.70 -18.10 -3.50
CA MET A 59 12.33 -17.27 -2.47
C MET A 59 13.72 -16.81 -2.87
N GLN A 60 14.30 -17.32 -3.95
CA GLN A 60 15.66 -16.97 -4.36
C GLN A 60 15.67 -15.60 -5.08
N PRO A 61 16.34 -14.57 -4.54
CA PRO A 61 16.45 -13.29 -5.21
C PRO A 61 17.42 -13.46 -6.39
N THR A 62 16.89 -13.45 -7.62
CA THR A 62 17.64 -13.68 -8.86
C THR A 62 18.54 -12.52 -9.29
N LEU A 63 18.90 -11.61 -8.37
CA LEU A 63 19.80 -10.50 -8.66
C LEU A 63 21.22 -10.82 -8.18
N PRO A 64 22.15 -11.19 -9.08
CA PRO A 64 23.56 -11.25 -8.73
C PRO A 64 24.01 -9.84 -8.30
N GLY A 65 24.41 -9.69 -7.04
CA GLY A 65 24.95 -8.44 -6.49
C GLY A 65 24.07 -7.71 -5.46
N VAL A 66 22.91 -8.25 -5.08
CA VAL A 66 22.17 -7.75 -3.91
C VAL A 66 22.51 -8.64 -2.72
N GLU A 67 23.49 -8.20 -1.94
CA GLU A 67 23.62 -8.63 -0.55
C GLU A 67 22.30 -8.30 0.16
N GLU A 68 21.60 -9.31 0.69
CA GLU A 68 20.46 -9.09 1.57
C GLU A 68 20.99 -8.42 2.84
N SER A 69 21.10 -7.09 2.82
CA SER A 69 21.05 -6.32 4.04
C SER A 69 19.64 -6.51 4.59
N ILE A 70 19.47 -7.55 5.41
CA ILE A 70 18.35 -7.62 6.34
C ILE A 70 18.58 -6.43 7.28
N THR A 71 18.05 -5.27 6.90
CA THR A 71 17.97 -4.13 7.81
C THR A 71 17.07 -4.63 8.92
N GLN A 72 17.66 -4.99 10.04
CA GLN A 72 16.93 -5.38 11.23
C GLN A 72 16.07 -4.16 11.59
N THR A 73 14.80 -4.17 11.19
CA THR A 73 13.82 -3.19 11.66
C THR A 73 13.60 -3.50 13.13
N THR A 74 14.49 -3.00 13.98
CA THR A 74 14.09 -2.59 15.32
C THR A 74 12.89 -1.69 15.07
N GLN A 75 11.70 -2.12 15.51
CA GLN A 75 10.60 -1.19 15.70
C GLN A 75 11.08 -0.20 16.77
N GLY A 76 11.79 0.84 16.33
CA GLY A 76 12.13 1.99 17.12
C GLY A 76 10.81 2.67 17.43
N THR A 77 10.22 2.32 18.55
CA THR A 77 9.14 3.09 19.18
C THR A 77 9.76 4.35 19.80
N ASP A 78 10.38 5.18 18.97
CA ASP A 78 10.61 6.58 19.29
C ASP A 78 9.65 7.38 18.41
N VAL A 79 8.36 7.15 18.65
CA VAL A 79 7.34 8.10 18.23
C VAL A 79 7.60 9.34 19.06
N PHE A 80 8.21 10.36 18.46
CA PHE A 80 8.21 11.69 19.03
C PHE A 80 6.75 12.04 19.32
N ALA A 81 6.39 12.17 20.59
CA ALA A 81 5.04 12.48 20.99
C ALA A 81 4.65 13.82 20.36
N ASP A 82 3.60 13.81 19.54
CA ASP A 82 3.04 15.05 19.01
C ASP A 82 2.70 15.99 20.18
N PRO A 83 3.08 17.27 20.12
CA PRO A 83 2.74 18.22 21.17
C PRO A 83 1.21 18.28 21.27
N LYS A 84 0.69 18.10 22.49
CA LYS A 84 -0.76 18.12 22.77
C LYS A 84 -1.37 19.41 22.20
N THR A 85 -2.24 19.28 21.20
CA THR A 85 -2.93 20.42 20.57
C THR A 85 -3.90 21.12 21.52
N ILE A 86 -4.21 20.49 22.67
CA ILE A 86 -5.16 20.98 23.66
C ILE A 86 -4.59 20.71 25.06
N PRO A 87 -4.53 21.70 25.96
CA PRO A 87 -4.12 21.47 27.34
C PRO A 87 -5.09 20.50 28.04
N SER A 88 -4.56 19.63 28.89
CA SER A 88 -5.41 18.78 29.73
C SER A 88 -6.16 19.64 30.75
N ALA A 89 -7.32 19.19 31.23
CA ALA A 89 -8.17 19.99 32.14
C ALA A 89 -7.42 20.46 33.40
N SER A 90 -6.50 19.64 33.91
CA SER A 90 -5.62 19.99 35.03
C SER A 90 -4.63 21.12 34.70
N ASP A 91 -4.06 21.11 33.50
CA ASP A 91 -3.10 22.12 33.04
C ASP A 91 -3.82 23.45 32.78
N LEU A 92 -5.06 23.39 32.30
CA LEU A 92 -5.91 24.56 32.08
C LEU A 92 -6.25 25.24 33.42
N VAL A 93 -6.62 24.47 34.44
CA VAL A 93 -6.91 25.01 35.78
C VAL A 93 -5.66 25.66 36.37
N ALA A 94 -4.49 25.03 36.24
CA ALA A 94 -3.23 25.60 36.70
C ALA A 94 -2.85 26.91 35.98
N GLN A 95 -3.14 27.03 34.68
CA GLN A 95 -2.90 28.27 33.91
C GLN A 95 -3.86 29.40 34.28
N ILE A 96 -5.11 29.07 34.64
CA ILE A 96 -6.09 30.05 35.13
C ILE A 96 -5.66 30.59 36.51
N ASP A 97 -5.26 29.70 37.43
CA ASP A 97 -4.78 30.10 38.76
C ASP A 97 -3.47 30.91 38.69
N ALA A 98 -2.59 30.58 37.76
CA ALA A 98 -1.35 31.32 37.53
C ALA A 98 -1.54 32.65 36.78
N GLY A 99 -2.77 33.02 36.42
CA GLY A 99 -3.07 34.28 35.73
C GLY A 99 -2.43 34.42 34.34
N THR A 100 -1.95 33.31 33.76
CA THR A 100 -1.28 33.27 32.45
C THR A 100 -2.22 32.82 31.32
N TYR A 101 -3.47 32.48 31.66
CA TYR A 101 -4.50 32.11 30.71
C TYR A 101 -4.88 33.30 29.81
N SER A 102 -4.48 33.23 28.55
CA SER A 102 -4.98 34.10 27.48
C SER A 102 -6.13 33.36 26.79
N SER A 103 -7.34 33.92 26.82
CA SER A 103 -8.47 33.35 26.08
C SER A 103 -8.05 33.10 24.62
N PRO A 104 -8.25 31.89 24.08
CA PRO A 104 -7.95 31.65 22.68
C PRO A 104 -8.78 32.63 21.83
N PRO A 105 -8.22 33.15 20.71
CA PRO A 105 -8.99 33.98 19.81
C PRO A 105 -10.27 33.23 19.44
N SER A 106 -11.41 33.90 19.56
CA SER A 106 -12.68 33.40 19.04
C SER A 106 -12.43 32.90 17.63
N HIS A 107 -12.83 31.66 17.32
CA HIS A 107 -12.79 31.11 15.97
C HIS A 107 -13.78 31.87 15.07
N GLY A 108 -13.45 33.12 14.77
CA GLY A 108 -13.98 33.91 13.67
C GLY A 108 -13.05 33.70 12.48
N ALA A 109 -13.63 33.12 11.43
CA ALA A 109 -12.99 32.78 10.17
C ALA A 109 -11.97 31.64 10.24
N THR A 110 -12.48 30.41 10.24
CA THR A 110 -11.82 29.35 9.47
C THR A 110 -11.55 29.92 8.07
N LYS A 111 -10.29 30.21 7.73
CA LYS A 111 -9.93 30.23 6.32
C LYS A 111 -10.30 28.84 5.82
N ALA A 112 -11.33 28.78 4.97
CA ALA A 112 -11.82 27.53 4.41
C ALA A 112 -10.60 26.73 3.96
N ALA A 113 -10.49 25.50 4.46
CA ALA A 113 -9.43 24.58 4.08
C ALA A 113 -9.29 24.64 2.56
N GLY A 114 -8.13 25.09 2.09
CA GLY A 114 -7.77 24.95 0.68
C GLY A 114 -8.07 23.51 0.30
N THR A 115 -8.72 23.30 -0.83
CA THR A 115 -9.32 22.01 -1.21
C THR A 115 -8.31 20.87 -1.40
N GLY A 116 -7.02 21.10 -1.10
CA GLY A 116 -5.90 20.24 -1.42
C GLY A 116 -5.55 20.23 -2.91
N MET A 117 -6.34 20.92 -3.75
CA MET A 117 -6.11 21.02 -5.18
C MET A 117 -5.17 22.18 -5.50
N ILE A 118 -4.20 21.91 -6.35
CA ILE A 118 -3.26 22.89 -6.88
C ILE A 118 -3.76 23.33 -8.25
N CYS A 119 -3.76 24.64 -8.52
CA CYS A 119 -4.13 25.17 -9.81
C CYS A 119 -3.18 24.68 -10.90
N SER A 120 -3.71 24.10 -11.97
CA SER A 120 -2.92 23.60 -13.12
C SER A 120 -2.30 24.72 -13.98
N SER A 121 -2.83 25.95 -13.90
CA SER A 121 -2.36 27.08 -14.70
C SER A 121 -1.22 27.86 -14.02
N CYS A 122 -1.31 28.08 -12.71
CA CYS A 122 -0.36 28.92 -11.97
C CYS A 122 0.27 28.25 -10.74
N GLY A 123 -0.04 26.98 -10.45
CA GLY A 123 0.61 26.21 -9.37
C GLY A 123 0.22 26.62 -7.95
N SER A 124 -0.78 27.51 -7.79
CA SER A 124 -1.18 27.96 -6.46
C SER A 124 -2.14 26.99 -5.78
N ALA A 125 -2.01 26.85 -4.45
CA ALA A 125 -2.90 26.02 -3.63
C ALA A 125 -4.18 26.76 -3.21
N ASN A 126 -4.38 28.00 -3.67
CA ASN A 126 -5.52 28.84 -3.36
C ASN A 126 -6.72 28.52 -4.28
N MET A 127 -7.09 27.24 -4.35
CA MET A 127 -8.30 26.80 -5.06
C MET A 127 -9.50 26.83 -4.12
N GLN A 128 -10.49 27.64 -4.48
CA GLN A 128 -11.75 27.81 -3.77
C GLN A 128 -12.88 27.09 -4.53
N ARG A 129 -13.79 26.46 -3.81
CA ARG A 129 -14.98 25.82 -4.40
C ARG A 129 -16.01 26.89 -4.77
N ALA A 130 -16.43 26.90 -6.03
CA ALA A 130 -17.51 27.75 -6.57
C ALA A 130 -18.64 26.85 -7.11
N GLY A 131 -19.46 26.32 -6.20
CA GLY A 131 -20.50 25.34 -6.53
C GLY A 131 -19.92 23.96 -6.87
N ALA A 132 -20.25 23.44 -8.06
CA ALA A 132 -19.65 22.22 -8.60
C ALA A 132 -18.21 22.44 -9.11
N CYS A 133 -17.87 23.69 -9.45
CA CYS A 133 -16.57 24.07 -9.94
C CYS A 133 -15.60 24.46 -8.82
N TYR A 134 -14.35 24.67 -9.21
CA TYR A 134 -13.33 25.35 -8.43
C TYR A 134 -12.73 26.51 -9.20
N VAL A 135 -12.32 27.56 -8.51
CA VAL A 135 -11.68 28.75 -9.07
C VAL A 135 -10.42 29.06 -8.27
N CYS A 136 -9.33 29.36 -8.96
CA CYS A 136 -8.09 29.81 -8.34
C CYS A 136 -8.19 31.29 -7.95
N GLY A 137 -7.95 31.60 -6.67
CA GLY A 137 -7.96 32.98 -6.15
C GLY A 137 -6.80 33.85 -6.64
N ASP A 138 -5.72 33.24 -7.15
CA ASP A 138 -4.50 33.97 -7.53
C ASP A 138 -4.41 34.25 -9.04
N CYS A 139 -4.88 33.34 -9.90
CA CYS A 139 -4.84 33.51 -11.37
C CYS A 139 -6.19 33.39 -12.08
N GLY A 140 -7.30 33.17 -11.34
CA GLY A 140 -8.66 33.17 -11.89
C GLY A 140 -9.04 31.95 -12.74
N SER A 141 -8.15 30.97 -12.91
CA SER A 141 -8.45 29.75 -13.68
C SER A 141 -9.51 28.90 -12.97
N SER A 142 -10.50 28.41 -13.72
CA SER A 142 -11.55 27.51 -13.22
C SER A 142 -11.27 26.04 -13.58
N SER A 143 -11.82 25.11 -12.79
CA SER A 143 -11.70 23.65 -13.01
C SER A 143 -12.96 22.92 -12.53
N GLY A 144 -13.42 21.90 -13.25
CA GLY A 144 -14.54 21.05 -12.82
C GLY A 144 -15.95 21.61 -13.03
N CYS A 145 -16.15 22.50 -14.01
CA CYS A 145 -17.48 22.93 -14.42
C CYS A 145 -18.06 21.97 -15.46
N SER A 146 -19.09 21.21 -15.10
CA SER A 146 -19.98 20.47 -16.01
C SER A 146 -21.40 21.00 -15.88
#